data_AF-A0A925J1P4-F1
#
_entry.id   AF-A0A925J1P4-F1
#
_cell.length_a   1.000
_cell.length_b   1.000
_cell.length_c   1.000
_cell.angle_alpha   90.00
_cell.angle_beta   90.00
_cell.angle_gamma   90.00
#
_symmetry.space_group_name_H-M   'P 1'
#
loop_
_entity.id
_entity.type
_entity.pdbx_description
1 polymer ?
#
loop_
_entity_poly.entity_id
_entity_poly.type
_entity_poly.pdbx_seq_one_letter_code
_entity_poly.pdbx_strand_id
1 'polypeptide(L)'
;MTTAKRALLALLLLPAGVLAAQAPDVSSTRGVVVSTSGIASDIGAAILAKGGNAVDAAVATGFALAVTHPSAGNIGGGGFMIVRLANGTTTTFDYREKAPLRSTRTMYLGKDGKIDR
;
A
#
# COMPACT_ATOMS: atom_id res chain seq x y z
N MET A 1 -21.95 56.04 15.84
CA MET A 1 -22.09 54.56 15.87
C MET A 1 -22.47 54.04 14.49
N THR A 2 -21.67 54.42 13.52
CA THR A 2 -21.99 54.55 12.10
C THR A 2 -21.11 53.60 11.31
N THR A 3 -21.73 52.75 10.50
CA THR A 3 -21.20 52.07 9.29
C THR A 3 -19.89 51.25 9.35
N ALA A 4 -18.85 51.68 10.06
CA ALA A 4 -17.53 51.03 10.13
C ALA A 4 -17.52 49.65 10.81
N LYS A 5 -18.39 49.41 11.81
CA LYS A 5 -18.47 48.11 12.50
C LYS A 5 -19.12 46.99 11.68
N ARG A 6 -19.87 47.32 10.62
CA ARG A 6 -20.47 46.31 9.72
C ARG A 6 -19.48 45.84 8.65
N ALA A 7 -18.55 46.70 8.23
CA ALA A 7 -17.51 46.32 7.28
C ALA A 7 -16.49 45.32 7.87
N LEU A 8 -16.20 45.44 9.17
CA LEU A 8 -15.24 44.55 9.84
C LEU A 8 -15.80 43.14 10.08
N LEU A 9 -17.13 42.99 10.16
CA LEU A 9 -17.78 41.68 10.33
C LEU A 9 -17.95 40.91 9.02
N ALA A 10 -17.84 41.59 7.86
CA ALA A 10 -17.96 40.97 6.55
C ALA A 10 -16.64 40.32 6.06
N LEU A 11 -15.50 40.67 6.66
CA LEU A 11 -14.19 40.10 6.28
C LEU A 11 -13.89 38.77 7.00
N LEU A 12 -14.67 38.40 8.02
CA LEU A 12 -14.51 37.18 8.82
C LEU A 12 -15.38 35.99 8.35
N LEU A 13 -16.10 36.16 7.24
CA LEU A 13 -16.98 35.14 6.65
C LEU A 13 -16.49 34.69 5.27
N LEU A 14 -15.16 34.70 5.02
CA LEU A 14 -14.63 33.81 4.00
C LEU A 14 -14.93 32.40 4.49
N PRO A 15 -15.78 31.62 3.80
CA PRO A 15 -15.86 30.21 4.11
C PRO A 15 -14.44 29.70 3.93
N ALA A 16 -13.89 29.08 4.96
CA ALA A 16 -12.76 28.18 4.84
C ALA A 16 -13.23 26.96 4.03
N GLY A 17 -13.74 27.18 2.82
CA GLY A 17 -13.69 26.24 1.73
C GLY A 17 -12.24 26.17 1.33
N VAL A 18 -11.44 25.54 2.19
CA VAL A 18 -10.30 24.78 1.72
C VAL A 18 -10.93 23.80 0.75
N LEU A 19 -10.98 24.20 -0.53
CA LEU A 19 -11.13 23.29 -1.63
C LEU A 19 -9.90 22.41 -1.48
N ALA A 20 -10.03 21.33 -0.70
CA ALA A 20 -9.07 20.26 -0.71
C ALA A 20 -9.12 19.78 -2.16
N ALA A 21 -8.22 20.33 -2.98
CA ALA A 21 -8.08 19.95 -4.37
C ALA A 21 -7.76 18.46 -4.32
N GLN A 22 -8.78 17.63 -4.57
CA GLN A 22 -8.59 16.21 -4.72
C GLN A 22 -7.60 16.07 -5.88
N ALA A 23 -6.47 15.41 -5.60
CA ALA A 23 -5.55 15.07 -6.68
C ALA A 23 -6.36 14.34 -7.77
N PRO A 24 -6.16 14.69 -9.05
CA PRO A 24 -6.94 14.10 -10.12
C PRO A 24 -6.79 12.58 -10.11
N ASP A 25 -7.88 11.88 -10.42
CA ASP A 25 -7.86 10.42 -10.52
C ASP A 25 -6.84 9.96 -11.58
N VAL A 26 -6.10 8.91 -11.23
CA VAL A 26 -5.20 8.25 -12.17
C VAL A 26 -6.01 7.23 -12.98
N SER A 27 -6.06 7.41 -14.31
CA SER A 27 -6.76 6.49 -15.22
C SER A 27 -5.83 5.99 -16.33
N SER A 28 -6.11 4.77 -16.82
CA SER A 28 -5.33 4.12 -17.88
C SER A 28 -6.20 3.13 -18.64
N THR A 29 -6.06 3.10 -19.97
CA THR A 29 -6.74 2.12 -20.83
C THR A 29 -6.04 0.75 -20.86
N ARG A 30 -4.82 0.65 -20.31
CA ARG A 30 -4.01 -0.58 -20.30
C ARG A 30 -3.90 -1.25 -18.93
N GLY A 31 -4.39 -0.58 -17.88
CA GLY A 31 -4.27 -1.01 -16.49
C GLY A 31 -3.47 -0.05 -15.63
N VAL A 32 -3.61 -0.19 -14.31
CA VAL A 32 -3.01 0.66 -13.29
C VAL A 32 -2.30 -0.23 -12.27
N VAL A 33 -1.11 0.17 -11.82
CA VAL A 33 -0.40 -0.44 -10.69
C VAL A 33 -0.24 0.61 -9.61
N VAL A 34 -0.53 0.25 -8.36
CA VAL A 34 -0.45 1.14 -7.21
C VAL A 34 0.35 0.46 -6.10
N SER A 35 1.30 1.18 -5.53
CA SER A 35 2.05 0.75 -4.34
C SER A 35 2.52 1.97 -3.53
N THR A 36 3.07 1.73 -2.34
CA THR A 36 3.63 2.80 -1.48
C THR A 36 4.89 3.46 -2.04
N SER A 37 5.50 2.89 -3.09
CA SER A 37 6.69 3.43 -3.75
C SER A 37 6.34 3.82 -5.18
N GLY A 38 6.61 5.07 -5.56
CA GLY A 38 6.44 5.53 -6.95
C GLY A 38 7.23 4.66 -7.93
N ILE A 39 8.51 4.42 -7.63
CA ILE A 39 9.41 3.59 -8.44
C ILE A 39 8.88 2.16 -8.61
N ALA A 40 8.37 1.54 -7.55
CA ALA A 40 7.82 0.18 -7.67
C ALA A 40 6.53 0.15 -8.51
N SER A 41 5.69 1.17 -8.38
CA SER A 41 4.49 1.33 -9.19
C SER A 41 4.85 1.52 -10.67
N ASP A 42 5.87 2.32 -10.97
CA ASP A 42 6.38 2.54 -12.32
C ASP A 42 6.95 1.24 -12.94
N ILE A 43 7.67 0.44 -12.16
CA ILE A 43 8.19 -0.86 -12.61
C ILE A 43 7.04 -1.81 -12.96
N GLY A 44 6.02 -1.92 -12.09
CA GLY A 44 4.84 -2.74 -12.40
C GLY A 44 4.08 -2.25 -13.62
N ALA A 45 3.87 -0.94 -13.74
CA ALA A 45 3.23 -0.33 -14.90
C ALA A 45 4.03 -0.57 -16.18
N ALA A 46 5.36 -0.56 -16.12
CA ALA A 46 6.22 -0.89 -17.25
C ALA A 46 6.08 -2.36 -17.69
N ILE A 47 5.84 -3.30 -16.77
CA ILE A 47 5.54 -4.70 -17.11
C ILE A 47 4.20 -4.83 -17.84
N LEU A 48 3.15 -4.14 -17.36
CA LEU A 48 1.88 -4.07 -18.10
C LEU A 48 2.08 -3.48 -19.50
N ALA A 49 2.86 -2.39 -19.61
CA ALA A 49 3.16 -1.75 -20.89
C ALA A 49 3.94 -2.65 -21.87
N LYS A 50 4.70 -3.62 -21.36
CA LYS A 50 5.41 -4.65 -22.13
C LYS A 50 4.54 -5.86 -22.49
N GLY A 51 3.26 -5.85 -22.14
CA GLY A 51 2.31 -6.93 -22.45
C GLY A 51 2.21 -8.02 -21.37
N GLY A 52 2.82 -7.81 -20.20
CA GLY A 52 2.59 -8.68 -19.04
C GLY A 52 1.18 -8.54 -18.49
N ASN A 53 0.70 -9.57 -17.82
CA ASN A 53 -0.61 -9.55 -17.15
C ASN A 53 -0.52 -8.93 -15.73
N ALA A 54 -1.64 -8.87 -15.03
CA ALA A 54 -1.71 -8.32 -13.67
C ALA A 54 -0.83 -9.06 -12.65
N VAL A 55 -0.65 -10.37 -12.79
CA VAL A 55 0.22 -11.18 -11.93
C VAL A 55 1.69 -10.89 -12.22
N ASP A 56 2.09 -10.80 -13.49
CA ASP A 56 3.47 -10.44 -13.88
C ASP A 56 3.87 -9.07 -13.30
N ALA A 57 2.97 -8.09 -13.43
CA ALA A 57 3.15 -6.76 -12.87
C ALA A 57 3.20 -6.76 -11.34
N ALA A 58 2.35 -7.55 -10.67
CA ALA A 58 2.37 -7.70 -9.21
C ALA A 58 3.67 -8.31 -8.70
N VAL A 59 4.20 -9.35 -9.35
CA VAL A 59 5.48 -9.97 -9.00
C VAL A 59 6.63 -8.98 -9.15
N ALA A 60 6.71 -8.27 -10.28
CA ALA A 60 7.74 -7.24 -10.50
C ALA A 60 7.65 -6.10 -9.47
N THR A 61 6.43 -5.65 -9.15
CA THR A 61 6.19 -4.64 -8.12
C THR A 61 6.64 -5.14 -6.74
N GLY A 62 6.35 -6.40 -6.39
CA GLY A 62 6.77 -7.00 -5.13
C GLY A 62 8.29 -7.03 -4.95
N PHE A 63 9.03 -7.48 -5.98
CA PHE A 63 10.49 -7.46 -5.97
C PHE A 63 11.06 -6.04 -5.96
N ALA A 64 10.44 -5.10 -6.67
CA ALA A 64 10.84 -3.70 -6.60
C ALA A 64 10.66 -3.14 -5.18
N LEU A 65 9.54 -3.43 -4.51
CA LEU A 65 9.29 -3.02 -3.12
C LEU A 65 10.31 -3.61 -2.14
N ALA A 66 10.81 -4.82 -2.38
CA ALA A 66 11.87 -5.41 -1.57
C ALA A 66 13.18 -4.59 -1.57
N VAL A 67 13.33 -3.65 -2.52
CA VAL A 67 14.45 -2.71 -2.60
C VAL A 67 14.02 -1.30 -2.21
N THR A 68 12.92 -0.80 -2.78
CA THR A 68 12.51 0.61 -2.66
C THR A 68 11.70 0.92 -1.41
N HIS A 69 11.19 -0.10 -0.71
CA HIS A 69 10.42 0.05 0.51
C HIS A 69 10.83 -1.00 1.57
N PRO A 70 12.08 -0.96 2.06
CA PRO A 70 12.66 -2.02 2.89
C PRO A 70 12.01 -2.16 4.28
N SER A 71 11.21 -1.18 4.72
CA SER A 71 10.43 -1.28 5.95
C SER A 71 9.32 -2.34 5.89
N ALA A 72 8.88 -2.75 4.70
CA ALA A 72 7.83 -3.76 4.54
C ALA A 72 7.96 -4.63 3.29
N GLY A 73 8.37 -4.08 2.15
CA GLY A 73 8.71 -4.88 0.97
C GLY A 73 9.90 -5.79 1.29
N ASN A 74 9.82 -7.07 0.92
CA ASN A 74 10.75 -8.06 1.45
C ASN A 74 10.94 -9.28 0.53
N ILE A 75 12.03 -10.01 0.78
CA ILE A 75 12.30 -11.37 0.31
C ILE A 75 12.50 -12.36 1.47
N GLY A 76 12.45 -11.89 2.72
CA GLY A 76 12.67 -12.69 3.93
C GLY A 76 11.46 -12.83 4.84
N GLY A 77 10.31 -12.24 4.46
CA GLY A 77 9.03 -12.38 5.16
C GLY A 77 8.06 -13.24 4.35
N GLY A 78 6.80 -12.83 4.31
CA GLY A 78 5.73 -13.51 3.59
C GLY A 78 4.52 -12.62 3.34
N GLY A 79 3.39 -13.23 2.99
CA GLY A 79 2.17 -12.49 2.69
C GLY A 79 1.08 -13.33 2.04
N PHE A 80 0.17 -12.62 1.37
CA PHE A 80 -0.96 -13.19 0.65
C PHE A 80 -1.14 -12.49 -0.70
N MET A 81 -1.69 -13.19 -1.68
CA MET A 81 -2.10 -12.60 -2.95
C MET A 81 -3.50 -13.09 -3.30
N ILE A 82 -4.40 -12.18 -3.63
CA ILE A 82 -5.74 -12.50 -4.11
C ILE A 82 -5.78 -12.17 -5.60
N VAL A 83 -6.16 -13.14 -6.42
CA VAL A 83 -6.16 -13.00 -7.88
C VAL A 83 -7.55 -13.30 -8.41
N ARG A 84 -8.08 -12.38 -9.22
CA ARG A 84 -9.26 -12.63 -10.05
C ARG A 84 -8.84 -12.66 -11.52
N LEU A 85 -9.04 -13.79 -12.16
CA LEU A 85 -8.73 -14.00 -13.56
C LEU A 85 -9.82 -13.38 -14.46
N ALA A 86 -9.46 -13.14 -15.72
CA ALA A 86 -10.37 -12.56 -16.72
C ALA A 86 -11.63 -13.42 -16.97
N ASN A 87 -11.55 -14.74 -16.76
CA ASN A 87 -12.70 -15.64 -16.85
C ASN A 87 -13.63 -15.60 -15.62
N GLY A 88 -13.34 -14.73 -14.63
CA GLY A 88 -14.11 -14.59 -13.39
C GLY A 88 -13.68 -15.51 -12.25
N THR A 89 -12.80 -16.49 -12.49
CA THR A 89 -12.25 -17.34 -11.44
C THR A 89 -11.46 -16.50 -10.44
N THR A 90 -11.65 -16.77 -9.15
CA THR A 90 -10.93 -16.11 -8.07
C THR A 90 -10.15 -17.16 -7.29
N THR A 91 -8.90 -16.85 -6.94
CA THR A 91 -8.03 -17.70 -6.13
C THR A 91 -7.22 -16.86 -5.16
N THR A 92 -6.65 -17.52 -4.16
CA THR A 92 -5.74 -16.93 -3.19
C THR A 92 -4.45 -17.73 -3.10
N PHE A 93 -3.35 -17.04 -2.87
CA PHE A 93 -2.04 -17.62 -2.59
C PHE A 93 -1.65 -17.22 -1.17
N ASP A 94 -1.45 -18.24 -0.32
CA ASP A 94 -0.87 -18.09 1.01
C ASP A 94 0.61 -18.46 0.92
N TYR A 95 1.46 -17.46 1.09
CA TYR A 95 2.91 -17.59 1.21
C TYR A 95 3.38 -17.01 2.53
N ARG A 96 2.59 -17.23 3.59
CA ARG A 96 2.95 -16.82 4.95
C ARG A 96 4.14 -17.60 5.47
N GLU A 97 4.92 -16.94 6.33
CA GLU A 97 6.03 -17.56 7.02
C GLU A 97 5.56 -18.75 7.86
N LYS A 98 6.42 -19.77 7.95
CA LYS A 98 6.18 -20.93 8.79
C LYS A 98 7.10 -20.88 10.00
N ALA A 99 6.56 -21.27 11.15
CA ALA A 99 7.40 -21.58 12.30
C ALA A 99 8.46 -22.62 11.89
N PRO A 100 9.75 -22.39 12.20
CA PRO A 100 10.81 -23.37 11.97
C PRO A 100 10.50 -24.74 12.59
N LEU A 101 11.10 -25.81 12.05
CA LEU A 101 10.86 -27.19 12.52
C LEU A 101 11.21 -27.42 13.99
N ARG A 102 12.11 -26.62 14.56
CA ARG A 102 12.53 -26.68 15.97
C ARG A 102 11.78 -25.70 16.87
N SER A 103 10.79 -24.98 16.35
CA SER A 103 9.98 -24.07 17.17
C SER A 103 9.17 -24.85 18.20
N THR A 104 9.10 -24.31 19.40
CA THR A 104 8.31 -24.86 20.50
C THR A 104 7.40 -23.77 21.07
N ARG A 105 6.33 -24.19 21.76
CA ARG A 105 5.36 -23.27 22.36
C ARG A 105 5.99 -22.24 23.30
N THR A 106 7.10 -22.59 23.95
CA THR A 106 7.72 -21.79 25.01
C THR A 106 9.09 -21.20 24.60
N MET A 107 9.41 -21.16 23.31
CA MET A 107 10.76 -20.78 22.83
C MET A 107 11.17 -19.32 23.10
N TYR A 108 10.22 -18.47 23.51
CA TYR A 108 10.47 -17.08 23.92
C TYR A 108 10.25 -16.84 25.42
N LEU A 109 10.14 -17.92 26.21
CA LEU A 109 9.99 -17.85 27.66
C LEU A 109 11.30 -18.27 28.34
N GLY A 110 11.71 -17.50 29.36
CA GLY A 110 12.76 -17.87 30.29
C GLY A 110 12.33 -19.02 31.22
N LYS A 111 13.27 -19.50 32.04
CA LYS A 111 13.02 -20.61 32.99
C LYS A 111 11.94 -20.30 34.03
N ASP A 112 11.72 -19.03 34.33
CA ASP A 112 10.69 -18.54 35.24
C ASP A 112 9.31 -18.37 34.57
N GLY A 113 9.19 -18.75 33.29
CA GLY A 113 7.96 -18.63 32.50
C GLY A 113 7.65 -17.23 32.00
N LYS A 114 8.53 -16.24 32.22
CA LYS A 114 8.38 -14.87 31.71
C LYS A 114 9.00 -14.72 30.32
N ILE A 115 8.61 -13.67 29.60
CA ILE A 115 9.20 -13.35 28.29
C ILE A 115 10.71 -13.14 28.44
N ASP A 116 11.48 -13.88 27.64
CA ASP A 116 12.92 -13.70 27.49
C ASP A 116 13.15 -12.42 26.66
N ARG A 117 13.64 -11.36 27.29
CA ARG A 117 13.86 -10.03 26.68
C ARG A 117 15.33 -9.79 26.42
#